data_AF-A0A3L6JQP1-F1
#
_entry.id   AF-A0A3L6JQP1-F1
#
_cell.length_a   1.000
_cell.length_b   1.000
_cell.length_c   1.000
_cell.angle_alpha   90.00
_cell.angle_beta   90.00
_cell.angle_gamma   90.00
#
_symmetry.space_group_name_H-M   'P 1'
#
loop_
_entity.id
_entity.type
_entity.pdbx_description
1 polymer ?
#
loop_
_entity_poly.entity_id
_entity_poly.type
_entity_poly.pdbx_seq_one_letter_code
_entity_poly.pdbx_strand_id
1 'polypeptide(L)'
;MPEQLASVIRLLSVPLTREKQSRLLSELQTYASAANYIIKTIGERQIAPNMRALEALREDFEMRLFRLTTSEPDATAEVVPEDARRKFASRFRQDLAGKYIGQGIGTQGQTNSAFAEWYVRRYFDDVVRGALGEITRHRKLARTVRSLRNKTPHFKSVRMILSPPIAVIGDSGCTILGTMGEEIPIPFDKRSRSQESTLLHSIAGGVQQYKRVRLTWRKEGYVEVDVRLV
;
A
#
# COMPACT_ATOMS: atom_id res chain seq x y z
N MET A 1 14.45 -27.08 10.20
CA MET A 1 13.73 -26.49 9.06
C MET A 1 14.74 -25.68 8.26
N PRO A 2 15.08 -26.06 7.03
CA PRO A 2 16.00 -25.26 6.22
C PRO A 2 15.40 -23.87 6.02
N GLU A 3 16.19 -22.83 6.23
CA GLU A 3 15.82 -21.44 5.92
C GLU A 3 15.48 -21.37 4.43
N GLN A 4 14.19 -21.37 4.09
CA GLN A 4 13.76 -21.01 2.74
C GLN A 4 14.22 -19.56 2.52
N LEU A 5 15.28 -19.40 1.74
CA LEU A 5 15.73 -18.10 1.26
C LEU A 5 14.51 -17.42 0.64
N ALA A 6 14.04 -16.34 1.26
CA ALA A 6 12.85 -15.63 0.80
C ALA A 6 13.02 -15.28 -0.69
N SER A 7 12.31 -16.00 -1.55
CA SER A 7 12.40 -15.81 -2.99
C SER A 7 11.57 -14.60 -3.40
N VAL A 8 12.10 -13.83 -4.34
CA VAL A 8 11.43 -12.66 -4.89
C VAL A 8 11.18 -12.91 -6.36
N ILE A 9 9.91 -13.00 -6.73
CA ILE A 9 9.47 -13.08 -8.12
C ILE A 9 9.40 -11.66 -8.65
N ARG A 10 9.95 -11.41 -9.84
CA ARG A 10 9.84 -10.11 -10.53
C ARG A 10 8.96 -10.26 -11.75
N LEU A 11 7.87 -9.51 -11.78
CA LEU A 11 6.89 -9.53 -12.87
C LEU A 11 6.81 -8.14 -13.48
N LEU A 12 6.63 -8.08 -14.80
CA LEU A 12 6.37 -6.84 -15.52
C LEU A 12 4.91 -6.78 -15.93
N SER A 13 4.32 -5.59 -15.85
CA SER A 13 2.99 -5.35 -16.39
C SER A 13 3.03 -5.18 -17.91
N VAL A 14 1.88 -5.30 -18.57
CA VAL A 14 1.66 -4.67 -19.89
C VAL A 14 1.62 -3.14 -19.74
N PRO A 15 1.76 -2.36 -20.83
CA PRO A 15 1.52 -0.93 -20.77
C PRO A 15 0.09 -0.67 -20.28
N LEU A 16 -0.05 0.15 -19.25
CA LEU A 16 -1.38 0.46 -18.70
C LEU A 16 -2.07 1.54 -19.54
N THR A 17 -3.41 1.49 -19.60
CA THR A 17 -4.21 2.56 -20.22
C THR A 17 -4.08 3.86 -19.43
N ARG A 18 -4.18 5.03 -20.09
CA ARG A 18 -4.02 6.35 -19.44
C ARG A 18 -4.87 6.52 -18.18
N GLU A 19 -6.10 6.00 -18.20
CA GLU A 19 -6.99 6.00 -17.03
C GLU A 19 -6.41 5.21 -15.86
N LYS A 20 -5.94 3.98 -16.10
CA LYS A 20 -5.29 3.15 -15.08
C LYS A 20 -3.98 3.77 -14.59
N GLN A 21 -3.21 4.39 -15.48
CA GLN A 21 -1.98 5.11 -15.11
C GLN A 21 -2.31 6.25 -14.14
N SER A 22 -3.32 7.07 -14.46
CA SER A 22 -3.74 8.19 -13.61
C SER A 22 -4.15 7.73 -12.21
N ARG A 23 -4.99 6.69 -12.13
CA ARG A 23 -5.42 6.11 -10.85
C ARG A 23 -4.24 5.56 -10.05
N LEU A 24 -3.38 4.76 -10.68
CA LEU A 24 -2.22 4.18 -10.01
C LEU A 24 -1.23 5.25 -9.53
N LEU A 25 -0.99 6.29 -10.32
CA LEU A 25 -0.12 7.41 -9.95
C LEU A 25 -0.68 8.21 -8.78
N SER A 26 -2.00 8.44 -8.74
CA SER A 26 -2.68 9.03 -7.59
C SER A 26 -2.44 8.20 -6.32
N GLU A 27 -2.64 6.88 -6.41
CA GLU A 27 -2.41 5.97 -5.29
C GLU A 27 -0.95 5.93 -4.83
N LEU A 28 0.01 5.92 -5.77
CA LEU A 28 1.44 6.01 -5.47
C LEU A 28 1.79 7.33 -4.77
N GLN A 29 1.18 8.43 -5.18
CA GLN A 29 1.38 9.74 -4.58
C GLN A 29 0.79 9.80 -3.16
N THR A 30 -0.43 9.29 -2.96
CA THR A 30 -1.05 9.16 -1.63
C THR A 30 -0.18 8.33 -0.70
N TYR A 31 0.26 7.16 -1.15
CA TYR A 31 1.14 6.27 -0.39
C TYR A 31 2.45 6.96 -0.01
N ALA A 32 3.11 7.63 -0.97
CA ALA A 32 4.37 8.31 -0.69
C ALA A 32 4.19 9.52 0.23
N SER A 33 3.10 10.28 0.09
CA SER A 33 2.75 11.37 1.01
C SER A 33 2.57 10.85 2.45
N ALA A 34 1.83 9.75 2.60
CA ALA A 34 1.60 9.09 3.87
C ALA A 34 2.91 8.53 4.48
N ALA A 35 3.74 7.88 3.68
CA ALA A 35 5.04 7.36 4.12
C ALA A 35 5.99 8.48 4.55
N ASN A 36 6.07 9.57 3.78
CA ASN A 36 6.89 10.73 4.13
C ASN A 36 6.40 11.43 5.40
N TYR A 37 5.08 11.47 5.64
CA TYR A 37 4.53 11.93 6.89
C TYR A 37 5.03 11.08 8.07
N ILE A 38 4.91 9.75 7.98
CA ILE A 38 5.41 8.84 9.03
C ILE A 38 6.92 9.00 9.24
N ILE A 39 7.72 9.11 8.17
CA ILE A 39 9.17 9.34 8.28
C ILE A 39 9.46 10.63 9.05
N LYS A 40 8.76 11.71 8.72
CA LYS A 40 8.92 13.02 9.36
C LYS A 40 8.54 12.93 10.85
N THR A 41 7.37 12.37 11.16
CA THR A 41 6.88 12.26 12.53
C THR A 41 7.78 11.38 13.41
N ILE A 42 8.30 10.26 12.89
CA ILE A 42 9.28 9.42 13.60
C ILE A 42 10.56 10.21 13.88
N GLY A 43 11.04 11.00 12.92
CA GLY A 43 12.23 11.83 13.08
C GLY A 43 12.06 12.94 14.12
N GLU A 44 10.93 13.66 14.09
CA GLU A 44 10.63 14.77 14.98
C GLU A 44 10.35 14.34 16.42
N ARG A 45 9.51 13.31 16.60
CA ARG A 45 9.13 12.79 17.92
C ARG A 45 10.12 11.75 18.46
N GLN A 46 11.20 11.45 17.72
CA GLN A 46 12.23 10.45 18.07
C GLN A 46 11.65 9.09 18.49
N ILE A 47 10.59 8.65 17.81
CA ILE A 47 9.85 7.45 18.19
C ILE A 47 10.70 6.20 17.91
N ALA A 48 10.69 5.26 18.86
CA ALA A 48 11.36 3.99 18.69
C ALA A 48 10.81 3.23 17.46
N PRO A 49 11.65 2.55 16.67
CA PRO A 49 11.24 1.87 15.44
C PRO A 49 10.56 0.50 15.73
N ASN A 50 9.71 0.43 16.76
CA ASN A 50 8.91 -0.75 17.08
C ASN A 50 7.44 -0.48 16.72
N MET A 51 6.71 -1.52 16.29
CA MET A 51 5.33 -1.34 15.80
C MET A 51 4.40 -0.80 16.90
N ARG A 52 4.59 -1.21 18.16
CA ARG A 52 3.75 -0.78 19.28
C ARG A 52 3.84 0.73 19.54
N ALA A 53 5.03 1.32 19.47
CA ALA A 53 5.18 2.76 19.62
C ALA A 53 4.62 3.53 18.42
N LEU A 54 4.60 2.90 17.24
CA LEU A 54 4.05 3.50 16.04
C LEU A 54 2.52 3.44 16.00
N GLU A 55 1.87 2.52 16.72
CA GLU A 55 0.39 2.52 16.86
C GLU A 55 -0.15 3.84 17.43
N ALA A 56 0.64 4.57 18.23
CA ALA A 56 0.29 5.90 18.71
C ALA A 56 0.14 6.95 17.57
N LEU A 57 0.67 6.67 16.38
CA LEU A 57 0.53 7.52 15.19
C LEU A 57 -0.72 7.19 14.36
N ARG A 58 -1.48 6.15 14.72
CA ARG A 58 -2.57 5.63 13.86
C ARG A 58 -3.70 6.65 13.69
N GLU A 59 -4.12 7.31 14.76
CA GLU A 59 -5.20 8.31 14.70
C GLU A 59 -4.79 9.53 13.87
N ASP A 60 -3.60 10.06 14.12
CA ASP A 60 -3.00 11.15 13.33
C ASP A 60 -2.90 10.77 11.83
N PHE A 61 -2.52 9.51 11.56
CA PHE A 61 -2.42 8.96 10.21
C PHE A 61 -3.77 8.82 9.53
N GLU A 62 -4.77 8.26 10.21
CA GLU A 62 -6.14 8.10 9.71
C GLU A 62 -6.69 9.44 9.24
N MET A 63 -6.63 10.46 10.10
CA MET A 63 -7.10 11.80 9.77
C MET A 63 -6.38 12.37 8.55
N ARG A 64 -5.08 12.13 8.44
CA ARG A 64 -4.31 12.57 7.28
C ARG A 64 -4.68 11.81 6.01
N LEU A 65 -4.87 10.50 6.08
CA LEU A 65 -5.29 9.68 4.95
C LEU A 65 -6.66 10.13 4.43
N PHE A 66 -7.60 10.43 5.34
CA PHE A 66 -8.91 10.95 4.94
C PHE A 66 -8.77 12.28 4.24
N ARG A 67 -8.00 13.23 4.78
CA ARG A 67 -7.75 14.53 4.12
C ARG A 67 -7.11 14.40 2.74
N LEU A 68 -6.10 13.53 2.61
CA LEU A 68 -5.40 13.30 1.33
C LEU A 68 -6.33 12.74 0.25
N THR A 69 -7.36 12.02 0.66
CA THR A 69 -8.26 11.33 -0.26
C THR A 69 -9.57 12.10 -0.46
N THR A 70 -9.97 13.01 0.45
CA THR A 70 -11.18 13.81 0.30
C THR A 70 -11.02 15.08 -0.52
N SER A 71 -9.80 15.62 -0.64
CA SER A 71 -9.43 16.72 -1.57
C SER A 71 -10.56 17.71 -1.86
N GLU A 72 -11.14 18.30 -0.81
CA GLU A 72 -11.94 19.51 -0.95
C GLU A 72 -11.00 20.70 -0.71
N PRO A 73 -10.79 21.58 -1.70
CA PRO A 73 -9.84 22.70 -1.60
C PRO A 73 -10.22 23.74 -0.54
N ASP A 74 -11.44 23.70 0.00
CA ASP A 74 -12.01 24.68 0.95
C ASP A 74 -12.25 24.15 2.38
N ALA A 75 -11.66 23.03 2.78
CA ALA A 75 -11.83 22.51 4.15
C ALA A 75 -10.96 23.25 5.19
N THR A 76 -11.23 24.55 5.38
CA THR A 76 -10.81 25.32 6.55
C THR A 76 -11.71 25.06 7.77
N ALA A 77 -12.86 24.40 7.57
CA ALA A 77 -13.70 23.91 8.65
C ALA A 77 -13.04 22.70 9.34
N GLU A 78 -13.06 22.69 10.68
CA GLU A 78 -12.68 21.53 11.48
C GLU A 78 -13.50 20.31 11.02
N VAL A 79 -12.91 19.45 10.20
CA VAL A 79 -13.57 18.22 9.76
C VAL A 79 -13.73 17.33 10.99
N VAL A 80 -14.98 17.12 11.42
CA VAL A 80 -15.31 16.20 12.50
C VAL A 80 -14.78 14.80 12.11
N PRO A 81 -13.95 14.16 12.96
CA PRO A 81 -13.32 12.87 12.63
C PRO A 81 -14.30 11.78 12.19
N GLU A 82 -15.50 11.77 12.77
CA GLU A 82 -16.55 10.81 12.40
C GLU A 82 -17.06 11.00 10.97
N ASP A 83 -17.25 12.24 10.52
CA ASP A 83 -17.74 12.54 9.17
C ASP A 83 -16.71 12.18 8.11
N ALA A 84 -15.43 12.45 8.39
CA ALA A 84 -14.32 12.01 7.52
C ALA A 84 -14.29 10.48 7.38
N ARG A 85 -14.45 9.76 8.49
CA ARG A 85 -14.51 8.29 8.49
C ARG A 85 -15.70 7.77 7.71
N ARG A 86 -16.89 8.34 7.90
CA ARG A 86 -18.10 7.96 7.15
C ARG A 86 -17.95 8.22 5.65
N LYS A 87 -17.42 9.39 5.27
CA LYS A 87 -17.17 9.76 3.87
C LYS A 87 -16.10 8.87 3.21
N PHE A 88 -15.11 8.41 3.97
CA PHE A 88 -14.13 7.44 3.48
C PHE A 88 -14.76 6.06 3.32
N ALA A 89 -15.53 5.61 4.32
CA ALA A 89 -16.20 4.31 4.31
C ALA A 89 -17.23 4.17 3.18
N SER A 90 -17.93 5.24 2.82
CA SER A 90 -18.92 5.22 1.74
C SER A 90 -18.34 4.96 0.34
N ARG A 91 -17.01 5.04 0.18
CA ARG A 91 -16.32 4.78 -1.09
C ARG A 91 -16.19 3.31 -1.42
N PHE A 92 -16.10 2.47 -0.39
CA PHE A 92 -15.96 1.04 -0.60
C PHE A 92 -17.31 0.44 -0.96
N ARG A 93 -17.31 -0.29 -2.07
CA ARG A 93 -18.48 -1.05 -2.49
C ARG A 93 -18.66 -2.27 -1.58
N GLN A 94 -19.92 -2.64 -1.33
CA GLN A 94 -20.28 -3.70 -0.39
C GLN A 94 -19.82 -5.09 -0.85
N ASP A 95 -19.80 -5.32 -2.17
CA ASP A 95 -19.29 -6.54 -2.81
C ASP A 95 -17.81 -6.79 -2.46
N LEU A 96 -17.01 -5.74 -2.39
CA LEU A 96 -15.61 -5.82 -1.99
C LEU A 96 -15.46 -6.22 -0.51
N ALA A 97 -16.28 -5.65 0.38
CA ALA A 97 -16.20 -5.98 1.80
C ALA A 97 -16.40 -7.50 2.05
N GLY A 98 -17.35 -8.12 1.34
CA GLY A 98 -17.58 -9.56 1.40
C GLY A 98 -16.39 -10.39 0.89
N LYS A 99 -15.70 -9.91 -0.15
CA LYS A 99 -14.51 -10.55 -0.74
C LYS A 99 -13.29 -10.55 0.21
N TYR A 100 -13.14 -9.50 1.01
CA TYR A 100 -11.91 -9.25 1.78
C TYR A 100 -12.03 -9.54 3.29
N ILE A 101 -13.21 -9.39 3.89
CA ILE A 101 -13.43 -9.64 5.33
C ILE A 101 -14.22 -10.94 5.57
N GLY A 102 -14.87 -11.49 4.53
CA GLY A 102 -15.72 -12.66 4.63
C GLY A 102 -17.19 -12.30 4.90
N GLN A 103 -18.11 -13.13 4.41
CA GLN A 103 -19.56 -12.95 4.59
C GLN A 103 -19.95 -13.22 6.05
N GLY A 104 -20.04 -12.20 6.89
CA GLY A 104 -20.46 -12.41 8.29
C GLY A 104 -20.73 -11.17 9.14
N ILE A 105 -20.78 -9.97 8.55
CA ILE A 105 -20.93 -8.73 9.32
C ILE A 105 -22.21 -8.01 8.84
N GLY A 106 -22.97 -7.45 9.78
CA GLY A 106 -24.41 -7.11 9.69
C GLY A 106 -24.86 -6.06 8.66
N THR A 107 -25.61 -5.05 9.11
CA THR A 107 -26.32 -4.07 8.25
C THR A 107 -25.36 -3.26 7.38
N GLN A 108 -25.81 -2.81 6.19
CA GLN A 108 -24.98 -2.17 5.13
C GLN A 108 -24.03 -1.06 5.61
N GLY A 109 -24.43 -0.23 6.60
CA GLY A 109 -23.58 0.84 7.13
C GLY A 109 -22.45 0.33 8.04
N GLN A 110 -22.70 -0.75 8.78
CA GLN A 110 -21.72 -1.35 9.70
C GLN A 110 -20.64 -2.13 8.93
N THR A 111 -21.00 -2.79 7.84
CA THR A 111 -20.05 -3.54 7.00
C THR A 111 -19.00 -2.63 6.35
N ASN A 112 -19.43 -1.49 5.81
CA ASN A 112 -18.52 -0.57 5.13
C ASN A 112 -17.60 0.16 6.11
N SER A 113 -18.11 0.54 7.29
CA SER A 113 -17.29 1.13 8.34
C SER A 113 -16.23 0.15 8.85
N ALA A 114 -16.62 -1.09 9.12
CA ALA A 114 -15.68 -2.14 9.55
C ALA A 114 -14.63 -2.43 8.46
N PHE A 115 -15.06 -2.43 7.19
CA PHE A 115 -14.15 -2.62 6.06
C PHE A 115 -13.15 -1.48 5.90
N ALA A 116 -13.62 -0.24 6.03
CA ALA A 116 -12.76 0.92 6.00
C ALA A 116 -11.74 0.91 7.14
N GLU A 117 -12.15 0.60 8.37
CA GLU A 117 -11.25 0.51 9.52
C GLU A 117 -10.18 -0.57 9.31
N TRP A 118 -10.60 -1.75 8.85
CA TRP A 118 -9.70 -2.84 8.49
C TRP A 118 -8.69 -2.40 7.40
N TYR A 119 -9.18 -1.73 6.35
CA TYR A 119 -8.35 -1.25 5.25
C TYR A 119 -7.31 -0.26 5.75
N VAL A 120 -7.74 0.76 6.51
CA VAL A 120 -6.83 1.80 7.00
C VAL A 120 -5.79 1.22 7.94
N ARG A 121 -6.15 0.28 8.80
CA ARG A 121 -5.20 -0.41 9.67
C ARG A 121 -4.14 -1.17 8.88
N ARG A 122 -4.55 -1.92 7.85
CA ARG A 122 -3.61 -2.65 6.99
C ARG A 122 -2.72 -1.72 6.16
N TYR A 123 -3.32 -0.68 5.60
CA TYR A 123 -2.62 0.34 4.84
C TYR A 123 -1.60 1.08 5.70
N PHE A 124 -1.95 1.40 6.96
CA PHE A 124 -1.05 1.98 7.94
C PHE A 124 0.17 1.09 8.20
N ASP A 125 -0.03 -0.21 8.46
CA ASP A 125 1.06 -1.16 8.69
C ASP A 125 2.04 -1.19 7.51
N ASP A 126 1.51 -1.18 6.29
CA ASP A 126 2.32 -1.20 5.06
C ASP A 126 3.08 0.10 4.85
N VAL A 127 2.43 1.26 5.04
CA VAL A 127 3.06 2.57 4.97
C VAL A 127 4.18 2.68 6.01
N VAL A 128 3.94 2.28 7.25
CA VAL A 128 4.93 2.28 8.33
C VAL A 128 6.13 1.40 7.97
N ARG A 129 5.89 0.19 7.49
CA ARG A 129 6.98 -0.71 7.06
C ARG A 129 7.77 -0.12 5.89
N GLY A 130 7.10 0.53 4.95
CA GLY A 130 7.72 1.26 3.85
C GLY A 130 8.61 2.39 4.36
N ALA A 131 8.10 3.21 5.28
CA ALA A 131 8.83 4.30 5.93
C ALA A 131 10.07 3.80 6.67
N LEU A 132 9.94 2.78 7.52
CA LEU A 132 11.06 2.18 8.26
C LEU A 132 12.12 1.60 7.33
N GLY A 133 11.69 0.97 6.23
CA GLY A 133 12.59 0.48 5.19
C GLY A 133 13.42 1.60 4.55
N GLU A 134 12.79 2.74 4.26
CA GLU A 134 13.49 3.89 3.68
C GLU A 134 14.41 4.58 4.69
N ILE A 135 13.99 4.73 5.95
CA ILE A 135 14.83 5.24 7.04
C ILE A 135 16.09 4.37 7.18
N THR A 136 15.91 3.04 7.19
CA THR A 136 17.03 2.09 7.30
C THR A 136 17.99 2.22 6.13
N ARG A 137 17.45 2.29 4.90
CA ARG A 137 18.26 2.49 3.69
C ARG A 137 19.04 3.81 3.74
N HIS A 138 18.38 4.90 4.10
CA HIS A 138 19.01 6.22 4.21
C HIS A 138 20.11 6.24 5.27
N ARG A 139 19.86 5.64 6.45
CA ARG A 139 20.88 5.51 7.51
C ARG A 139 22.11 4.73 7.03
N LYS A 140 21.91 3.64 6.27
CA LYS A 140 23.02 2.89 5.66
C LYS A 140 23.81 3.75 4.69
N LEU A 141 23.14 4.51 3.81
CA LEU A 141 23.79 5.41 2.86
C LEU A 141 24.51 6.57 3.55
N ALA A 142 23.94 7.14 4.60
CA ALA A 142 24.52 8.25 5.36
C ALA A 142 25.81 7.90 6.13
N ARG A 143 26.05 6.59 6.38
CA ARG A 143 27.35 6.12 6.90
C ARG A 143 28.46 6.40 5.90
N THR A 144 28.20 6.12 4.62
CA THR A 144 29.16 6.28 3.52
C THR A 144 29.17 7.71 2.96
N VAL A 145 28.01 8.35 2.83
CA VAL A 145 27.85 9.65 2.15
C VAL A 145 27.60 10.75 3.17
N ARG A 146 28.62 11.60 3.41
CA ARG A 146 28.57 12.68 4.43
C ARG A 146 27.41 13.66 4.20
N SER A 147 27.09 13.98 2.95
CA SER A 147 26.02 14.93 2.59
C SER A 147 24.60 14.45 2.92
N LEU A 148 24.43 13.17 3.29
CA LEU A 148 23.13 12.59 3.67
C LEU A 148 22.89 12.56 5.19
N ARG A 149 23.90 12.82 6.03
CA ARG A 149 23.81 12.63 7.50
C ARG A 149 22.74 13.47 8.18
N ASN A 150 22.55 14.71 7.71
CA ASN A 150 21.60 15.66 8.30
C ASN A 150 20.34 15.83 7.44
N LYS A 151 20.15 14.98 6.43
CA LYS A 151 18.97 15.05 5.56
C LYS A 151 17.90 14.09 6.06
N THR A 152 16.66 14.55 6.09
CA THR A 152 15.50 13.69 6.34
C THR A 152 15.36 12.67 5.20
N PRO A 153 15.17 11.37 5.49
CA PRO A 153 14.89 10.38 4.47
C PRO A 153 13.64 10.76 3.67
N HIS A 154 13.61 10.39 2.38
CA HIS A 154 12.48 10.69 1.52
C HIS A 154 12.04 9.45 0.75
N PHE A 155 10.76 9.11 0.90
CA PHE A 155 10.11 8.04 0.17
C PHE A 155 9.63 8.54 -1.20
N LYS A 156 10.13 7.91 -2.28
CA LYS A 156 9.82 8.31 -3.65
C LYS A 156 8.38 7.94 -4.04
N SER A 157 7.70 8.83 -4.77
CA SER A 157 6.34 8.65 -5.31
C SER A 157 6.22 7.65 -6.46
N VAL A 158 7.28 6.95 -6.84
CA VAL A 158 7.24 5.94 -7.91
C VAL A 158 7.13 4.52 -7.38
N ARG A 159 7.05 4.34 -6.05
CA ARG A 159 7.01 3.03 -5.40
C ARG A 159 5.87 2.98 -4.42
N MET A 160 5.24 1.81 -4.29
CA MET A 160 4.43 1.45 -3.12
C MET A 160 4.74 0.02 -2.71
N ILE A 161 4.49 -0.31 -1.46
CA ILE A 161 4.68 -1.67 -0.92
C ILE A 161 3.40 -2.01 -0.18
N LEU A 162 2.72 -3.04 -0.62
CA LEU A 162 1.42 -3.45 -0.07
C LEU A 162 1.45 -4.93 0.29
N SER A 163 0.64 -5.31 1.26
CA SER A 163 0.46 -6.67 1.72
C SER A 163 -0.90 -7.23 1.28
N PRO A 164 -1.05 -8.57 1.27
CA PRO A 164 -2.36 -9.16 1.11
C PRO A 164 -3.29 -8.72 2.24
N PRO A 165 -4.57 -8.49 1.96
CA PRO A 165 -5.22 -8.63 0.65
C PRO A 165 -5.44 -7.28 -0.06
N ILE A 166 -4.75 -6.20 0.35
CA ILE A 166 -4.79 -4.93 -0.41
C ILE A 166 -4.16 -5.11 -1.79
N ALA A 167 -3.08 -5.90 -1.88
CA ALA A 167 -2.51 -6.34 -3.15
C ALA A 167 -2.71 -7.86 -3.33
N VAL A 168 -3.53 -8.22 -4.31
CA VAL A 168 -3.84 -9.61 -4.66
C VAL A 168 -3.08 -9.99 -5.94
N ILE A 169 -2.31 -11.07 -5.86
CA ILE A 169 -1.64 -11.66 -7.03
C ILE A 169 -2.51 -12.80 -7.57
N GLY A 170 -2.85 -12.75 -8.85
CA GLY A 170 -3.51 -13.84 -9.56
C GLY A 170 -2.67 -14.32 -10.75
N ASP A 171 -3.24 -15.26 -11.51
CA ASP A 171 -2.55 -15.92 -12.64
C ASP A 171 -2.15 -14.94 -13.76
N SER A 172 -2.98 -13.92 -13.99
CA SER A 172 -2.85 -13.02 -15.14
C SER A 172 -2.44 -11.59 -14.78
N GLY A 173 -2.43 -11.25 -13.49
CA GLY A 173 -2.17 -9.88 -13.05
C GLY A 173 -2.15 -9.71 -11.53
N CYS A 174 -1.84 -8.50 -11.13
CA CYS A 174 -1.93 -8.00 -9.77
C CYS A 174 -3.13 -7.05 -9.67
N THR A 175 -3.98 -7.24 -8.67
CA THR A 175 -5.09 -6.31 -8.37
C THR A 175 -4.80 -5.59 -7.08
N ILE A 176 -4.90 -4.26 -7.11
CA ILE A 176 -4.72 -3.41 -5.93
C ILE A 176 -6.06 -2.82 -5.53
N LEU A 177 -6.38 -2.84 -4.25
CA LEU A 177 -7.48 -2.08 -3.67
C LEU A 177 -7.02 -0.65 -3.33
N GLY A 178 -7.50 0.32 -4.11
CA GLY A 178 -7.18 1.74 -3.96
C GLY A 178 -7.85 2.39 -2.75
N THR A 179 -7.35 3.58 -2.39
CA THR A 179 -7.90 4.40 -1.30
C THR A 179 -9.24 5.03 -1.65
N MET A 180 -9.63 5.04 -2.93
CA MET A 180 -10.95 5.47 -3.39
C MET A 180 -11.96 4.32 -3.49
N GLY A 181 -11.62 3.12 -2.98
CA GLY A 181 -12.51 1.96 -2.94
C GLY A 181 -12.66 1.22 -4.26
N GLU A 182 -11.76 1.47 -5.21
CA GLU A 182 -11.69 0.81 -6.52
C GLU A 182 -10.66 -0.32 -6.56
N GLU A 183 -10.90 -1.31 -7.41
CA GLU A 183 -9.89 -2.31 -7.78
C GLU A 183 -9.12 -1.85 -9.03
N ILE A 184 -7.80 -1.77 -8.93
CA ILE A 184 -6.90 -1.39 -10.02
C ILE A 184 -6.20 -2.65 -10.54
N PRO A 185 -6.67 -3.25 -11.65
CA PRO A 185 -6.03 -4.42 -12.24
C PRO A 185 -4.82 -4.03 -13.08
N ILE A 186 -3.68 -4.61 -12.73
CA ILE A 186 -2.37 -4.50 -13.39
C ILE A 186 -2.07 -5.84 -14.06
N PRO A 187 -2.34 -5.98 -15.38
CA PRO A 187 -2.11 -7.24 -16.08
C PRO A 187 -0.61 -7.47 -16.27
N PHE A 188 -0.17 -8.71 -16.08
CA PHE A 188 1.21 -9.10 -16.36
C PHE A 188 1.45 -9.29 -17.86
N ASP A 189 2.65 -8.97 -18.31
CA ASP A 189 3.07 -9.21 -19.68
C ASP A 189 3.16 -10.72 -19.97
N LYS A 190 3.11 -11.09 -21.26
CA LYS A 190 3.12 -12.51 -21.66
C LYS A 190 4.38 -13.22 -21.19
N ARG A 191 5.54 -12.54 -21.19
CA ARG A 191 6.82 -13.15 -20.83
C ARG A 191 6.85 -13.49 -19.33
N SER A 192 6.54 -12.53 -18.45
CA SER A 192 6.53 -12.78 -17.00
C SER A 192 5.53 -13.86 -16.63
N ARG A 193 4.33 -13.85 -17.24
CA ARG A 193 3.31 -14.90 -17.01
C ARG A 193 3.78 -16.29 -17.40
N SER A 194 4.43 -16.42 -18.55
CA SER A 194 4.88 -17.72 -19.04
C SER A 194 6.01 -18.26 -18.17
N GLN A 195 6.98 -17.40 -17.85
CA GLN A 195 8.14 -17.75 -17.05
C GLN A 195 7.77 -18.20 -15.63
N GLU A 196 6.83 -17.52 -15.00
CA GLU A 196 6.46 -17.74 -13.59
C GLU A 196 5.10 -18.44 -13.44
N SER A 197 4.58 -19.04 -14.51
CA SER A 197 3.21 -19.61 -14.59
C SER A 197 2.89 -20.59 -13.45
N THR A 198 3.79 -21.54 -13.16
CA THR A 198 3.62 -22.51 -12.08
C THR A 198 3.52 -21.84 -10.71
N LEU A 199 4.37 -20.82 -10.46
CA LEU A 199 4.34 -20.08 -9.20
C LEU A 199 3.09 -19.22 -9.10
N LEU A 200 2.72 -18.50 -10.16
CA LEU A 200 1.50 -17.70 -10.19
C LEU A 200 0.25 -18.56 -9.91
N HIS A 201 0.16 -19.73 -10.53
CA HIS A 201 -0.93 -20.67 -10.29
C HIS A 201 -0.95 -21.17 -8.83
N SER A 202 0.23 -21.47 -8.27
CA SER A 202 0.33 -21.87 -6.86
C SER A 202 -0.07 -20.75 -5.89
N ILE A 203 0.20 -19.48 -6.24
CA ILE A 203 -0.19 -18.31 -5.45
C ILE A 203 -1.70 -18.08 -5.55
N ALA A 204 -2.26 -18.11 -6.76
CA ALA A 204 -3.68 -17.93 -6.99
C ALA A 204 -4.53 -19.04 -6.35
N GLY A 205 -4.03 -20.27 -6.36
CA GLY A 205 -4.63 -21.41 -5.66
C GLY A 205 -4.45 -21.41 -4.13
N GLY A 206 -3.73 -20.43 -3.58
CA GLY A 206 -3.49 -20.31 -2.13
C GLY A 206 -2.50 -21.32 -1.54
N VAL A 207 -1.84 -22.12 -2.39
CA VAL A 207 -0.83 -23.10 -1.99
C VAL A 207 0.45 -22.38 -1.54
N GLN A 208 0.89 -21.40 -2.32
CA GLN A 208 2.06 -20.59 -2.03
C GLN A 208 1.64 -19.24 -1.45
N GLN A 209 2.04 -18.98 -0.20
CA GLN A 209 1.79 -17.68 0.43
C GLN A 209 2.86 -16.66 0.05
N TYR A 210 2.46 -15.39 0.03
CA TYR A 210 3.35 -14.24 -0.16
C TYR A 210 3.08 -13.19 0.90
N LYS A 211 4.12 -12.43 1.26
CA LYS A 211 4.07 -11.44 2.35
C LYS A 211 3.86 -10.02 1.85
N ARG A 212 4.52 -9.66 0.76
CA ARG A 212 4.58 -8.28 0.27
C ARG A 212 4.66 -8.24 -1.25
N VAL A 213 3.99 -7.25 -1.80
CA VAL A 213 4.01 -6.88 -3.20
C VAL A 213 4.59 -5.47 -3.28
N ARG A 214 5.74 -5.32 -3.94
CA ARG A 214 6.30 -4.00 -4.25
C ARG A 214 5.92 -3.65 -5.67
N LEU A 215 5.39 -2.46 -5.85
CA LEU A 215 5.05 -1.92 -7.16
C LEU A 215 5.98 -0.76 -7.44
N THR A 216 6.62 -0.76 -8.60
CA THR A 216 7.51 0.31 -9.06
C THR A 216 7.06 0.82 -10.42
N TRP A 217 6.64 2.07 -10.46
CA TRP A 217 6.27 2.77 -11.68
C TRP A 217 7.49 3.05 -12.56
N ARG A 218 7.39 2.71 -13.84
CA ARG A 218 8.37 3.07 -14.88
C ARG A 218 7.78 4.15 -15.79
N LYS A 219 8.61 5.13 -16.18
CA LYS A 219 8.17 6.28 -16.99
C LYS A 219 7.53 5.90 -18.34
N GLU A 220 7.82 4.69 -18.82
CA GLU A 220 7.33 4.13 -20.08
C GLU A 220 5.88 3.57 -19.99
N GLY A 221 5.21 3.70 -18.83
CA GLY A 221 3.81 3.24 -18.67
C GLY A 221 3.66 1.81 -18.15
N TYR A 222 4.77 1.18 -17.77
CA TYR A 222 4.83 -0.15 -17.18
C TYR A 222 5.00 -0.09 -15.66
N VAL A 223 4.60 -1.17 -15.00
CA VAL A 223 4.76 -1.39 -13.56
C VAL A 223 5.56 -2.65 -13.35
N GLU A 224 6.63 -2.54 -12.58
CA GLU A 224 7.36 -3.69 -12.07
C GLU A 224 6.73 -4.13 -10.75
N VAL A 225 6.41 -5.41 -10.64
CA VAL A 225 5.75 -6.03 -9.49
C VAL A 225 6.70 -7.07 -8.90
N ASP A 226 7.34 -6.73 -7.77
CA ASP A 226 8.13 -7.69 -7.00
C ASP A 226 7.25 -8.37 -5.95
N VAL A 227 7.13 -9.70 -6.00
CA VAL A 227 6.36 -10.48 -5.02
C VAL A 227 7.34 -11.24 -4.13
N ARG A 228 7.27 -10.99 -2.82
CA ARG A 228 8.08 -11.70 -1.82
C ARG A 228 7.32 -12.90 -1.29
N LEU A 229 7.81 -14.10 -1.59
CA LEU A 229 7.26 -15.36 -1.11
C LEU A 229 7.62 -15.62 0.36
N VAL A 230 6.83 -16.47 1.02
CA VAL A 230 7.03 -16.96 2.39
C VAL A 230 7.81 -18.25 2.39
#